data_AF-A0A060UP88-F1
#
_entry.id   AF-A0A060UP88-F1
#
_cell.length_a   1.000
_cell.length_b   1.000
_cell.length_c   1.000
_cell.angle_alpha   90.00
_cell.angle_beta   90.00
_cell.angle_gamma   90.00
#
_symmetry.space_group_name_H-M   'P 1'
#
loop_
_entity.id
_entity.type
_entity.pdbx_description
1 polymer ?
#
loop_
_entity_poly.entity_id
_entity_poly.type
_entity_poly.pdbx_seq_one_letter_code
_entity_poly.pdbx_strand_id
1 'polypeptide(L)'
;MMTQQEHGMDSVSLESADGFLDSLETSLCHSIDTAQHRVVITQAKENLEMVRELQRRLVLDHALLRLVPSQAAASAVGDVMRDFERRVVDSVEAVDRLAEQLVSRYADDEELEQSSQEYLKQAETLSRGFFGRIKSASLYRLAGEHAMRRSANLAEMIRIRSVIDGKRAALIDGQRKIMGLIEEFIEKGLKLAKPVEAIAAQDDGHGL
;
A
#
# COMPACT_ATOMS: atom_id res chain seq x y z
N MET A 1 40.04 3.86 -38.46
CA MET A 1 39.20 2.82 -37.84
C MET A 1 38.71 3.37 -36.51
N MET A 2 37.44 3.79 -36.46
CA MET A 2 36.80 4.20 -35.20
C MET A 2 36.02 3.00 -34.67
N THR A 3 36.48 2.43 -33.57
CA THR A 3 35.71 1.47 -32.78
C THR A 3 34.68 2.25 -31.98
N GLN A 4 33.40 2.07 -32.32
CA GLN A 4 32.28 2.52 -31.51
C GLN A 4 32.38 1.90 -30.13
N GLN A 5 32.39 2.76 -29.13
CA GLN A 5 32.31 2.43 -27.73
C GLN A 5 30.86 2.00 -27.47
N GLU A 6 30.62 0.69 -27.41
CA GLU A 6 29.39 0.12 -26.86
C GLU A 6 29.27 0.59 -25.40
N HIS A 7 28.50 1.66 -25.17
CA HIS A 7 28.04 1.99 -23.83
C HIS A 7 27.01 0.92 -23.46
N GLY A 8 27.43 0.04 -22.55
CA GLY A 8 26.58 -0.93 -21.90
C GLY A 8 25.31 -0.24 -21.42
N MET A 9 24.18 -0.77 -21.87
CA MET A 9 22.90 -0.51 -21.26
C MET A 9 23.01 -1.05 -19.83
N ASP A 10 23.30 -0.16 -18.88
CA ASP A 10 23.03 -0.44 -17.47
C ASP A 10 21.52 -0.63 -17.36
N SER A 11 21.12 -1.88 -17.44
CA SER A 11 19.75 -2.33 -17.20
C SER A 11 19.37 -1.83 -15.81
N VAL A 12 18.35 -0.97 -15.76
CA VAL A 12 17.60 -0.65 -14.56
C VAL A 12 17.15 -1.98 -13.95
N SER A 13 17.88 -2.47 -12.94
CA SER A 13 17.57 -3.75 -12.31
C SER A 13 16.28 -3.57 -11.50
N LEU A 14 15.21 -4.14 -12.03
CA LEU A 14 13.89 -4.31 -11.40
C LEU A 14 13.91 -5.31 -10.22
N GLU A 15 15.04 -6.00 -10.00
CA GLU A 15 15.10 -7.16 -9.10
C GLU A 15 14.84 -6.83 -7.63
N SER A 16 15.07 -5.59 -7.18
CA SER A 16 14.86 -5.22 -5.78
C SER A 16 13.41 -4.93 -5.41
N ALA A 17 12.57 -4.50 -6.35
CA ALA A 17 11.16 -4.17 -6.11
C ALA A 17 10.22 -5.36 -6.37
N ASP A 18 10.50 -6.15 -7.40
CA ASP A 18 9.70 -7.33 -7.77
C ASP A 18 9.75 -8.40 -6.67
N GLY A 19 10.95 -8.74 -6.17
CA GLY A 19 11.09 -9.79 -5.16
C GLY A 19 10.46 -9.45 -3.80
N PHE A 20 10.40 -8.17 -3.44
CA PHE A 20 9.82 -7.72 -2.18
C PHE A 20 8.30 -7.73 -2.18
N LEU A 21 7.67 -7.20 -3.24
CA LEU A 21 6.21 -7.19 -3.36
C LEU A 21 5.65 -8.61 -3.52
N ASP A 22 6.36 -9.50 -4.21
CA ASP A 22 6.02 -10.92 -4.33
C ASP A 22 6.14 -11.66 -2.97
N SER A 23 7.17 -11.33 -2.18
CA SER A 23 7.33 -11.88 -0.83
C SER A 23 6.19 -11.42 0.10
N LEU A 24 5.76 -10.17 -0.04
CA LEU A 24 4.65 -9.60 0.73
C LEU A 24 3.30 -10.18 0.29
N GLU A 25 3.09 -10.38 -1.01
CA GLU A 25 1.95 -11.10 -1.55
C GLU A 25 1.89 -12.52 -0.97
N THR A 26 3.02 -13.22 -0.92
CA THR A 26 3.14 -14.57 -0.38
C THR A 26 2.81 -14.61 1.12
N SER A 27 3.31 -13.65 1.91
CA SER A 27 3.03 -13.53 3.34
C SER A 27 1.54 -13.25 3.63
N LEU A 28 0.92 -12.36 2.85
CA LEU A 28 -0.50 -12.03 2.97
C LEU A 28 -1.38 -13.22 2.56
N CYS A 29 -1.02 -13.95 1.49
CA CYS A 29 -1.69 -15.20 1.11
C CYS A 29 -1.60 -16.23 2.24
N HIS A 30 -0.41 -16.42 2.83
CA HIS A 30 -0.23 -17.33 3.96
C HIS A 30 -1.06 -16.94 5.18
N SER A 31 -1.13 -15.63 5.49
CA SER A 31 -1.96 -15.12 6.59
C SER A 31 -3.45 -15.34 6.35
N ILE A 32 -3.93 -15.21 5.10
CA ILE A 32 -5.31 -15.53 4.72
C ILE A 32 -5.60 -17.02 4.92
N ASP A 33 -4.66 -17.89 4.55
CA ASP A 33 -4.84 -19.34 4.58
C ASP A 33 -4.79 -19.92 6.02
N THR A 34 -4.07 -19.25 6.93
CA THR A 34 -3.85 -19.73 8.30
C THR A 34 -4.70 -19.02 9.36
N ALA A 35 -5.29 -17.87 9.03
CA ALA A 35 -6.12 -17.14 9.96
C ALA A 35 -7.43 -17.88 10.28
N GLN A 36 -7.69 -18.07 11.58
CA GLN A 36 -8.93 -18.68 12.06
C GLN A 36 -10.08 -17.65 12.15
N HIS A 37 -9.75 -16.35 12.20
CA HIS A 37 -10.70 -15.28 12.47
C HIS A 37 -11.08 -14.52 11.19
N ARG A 38 -12.39 -14.45 10.90
CA ARG A 38 -12.94 -13.84 9.68
C ARG A 38 -12.47 -12.39 9.47
N VAL A 39 -12.30 -11.63 10.55
CA VAL A 39 -11.92 -10.22 10.44
C VAL A 39 -10.44 -10.05 10.02
N VAL A 40 -9.57 -10.95 10.49
CA VAL A 40 -8.16 -11.02 10.03
C VAL A 40 -8.11 -11.34 8.54
N ILE A 41 -8.91 -12.31 8.09
CA ILE A 41 -9.01 -12.68 6.67
C ILE A 41 -9.48 -11.50 5.81
N THR A 42 -10.52 -10.78 6.23
CA THR A 42 -11.04 -9.62 5.48
C THR A 42 -9.99 -8.53 5.34
N GLN A 43 -9.27 -8.20 6.42
CA GLN A 43 -8.23 -7.16 6.36
C GLN A 43 -7.02 -7.58 5.53
N ALA A 44 -6.58 -8.83 5.64
CA ALA A 44 -5.48 -9.35 4.83
C ALA A 44 -5.82 -9.35 3.34
N LYS A 45 -7.08 -9.62 2.96
CA LYS A 45 -7.56 -9.52 1.57
C LYS A 45 -7.53 -8.09 1.03
N GLU A 46 -8.00 -7.13 1.80
CA GLU A 46 -7.97 -5.71 1.40
C GLU A 46 -6.53 -5.20 1.18
N ASN A 47 -5.60 -5.63 2.04
CA ASN A 47 -4.18 -5.31 1.90
C ASN A 47 -3.54 -6.01 0.69
N LEU A 48 -3.89 -7.27 0.45
CA LEU A 48 -3.42 -8.05 -0.71
C LEU A 48 -3.84 -7.43 -2.05
N GLU A 49 -5.09 -6.99 -2.15
CA GLU A 49 -5.59 -6.31 -3.36
C GLU A 49 -4.84 -5.01 -3.65
N MET A 50 -4.52 -4.24 -2.60
CA MET A 50 -3.75 -3.02 -2.71
C MET A 50 -2.32 -3.28 -3.20
N VAL A 51 -1.64 -4.29 -2.67
CA VAL A 51 -0.27 -4.65 -3.05
C VAL A 51 -0.21 -5.06 -4.52
N ARG A 52 -1.15 -5.91 -4.96
CA ARG A 52 -1.27 -6.33 -6.36
C ARG A 52 -1.56 -5.17 -7.31
N GLU A 53 -2.35 -4.19 -6.87
CA GLU A 53 -2.62 -2.99 -7.67
C GLU A 53 -1.35 -2.13 -7.80
N LEU A 54 -0.58 -1.94 -6.73
CA LEU A 54 0.68 -1.20 -6.78
C LEU A 54 1.71 -1.87 -7.69
N GLN A 55 1.84 -3.20 -7.64
CA GLN A 55 2.71 -3.97 -8.55
C GLN A 55 2.32 -3.76 -10.02
N ARG A 56 1.04 -3.99 -10.37
CA ARG A 56 0.56 -3.83 -11.75
C ARG A 56 0.85 -2.45 -12.32
N ARG A 57 0.77 -1.44 -11.46
CA ARG A 57 0.95 -0.04 -11.82
C ARG A 57 2.41 0.38 -11.97
N LEU A 58 3.30 -0.05 -11.08
CA LEU A 58 4.74 0.18 -11.22
C LEU A 58 5.27 -0.39 -12.54
N VAL A 59 4.82 -1.58 -12.93
CA VAL A 59 5.17 -2.19 -14.22
C VAL A 59 4.74 -1.33 -15.40
N LEU A 60 3.54 -0.75 -15.35
CA LEU A 60 3.04 0.14 -16.41
C LEU A 60 3.86 1.43 -16.51
N ASP A 61 4.13 2.08 -15.38
CA ASP A 61 4.85 3.35 -15.33
C ASP A 61 6.29 3.18 -15.90
N HIS A 62 6.95 2.06 -15.60
CA HIS A 62 8.25 1.69 -16.18
C HIS A 62 8.21 1.48 -17.69
N ALA A 63 7.16 0.84 -18.19
CA ALA A 63 7.01 0.62 -19.62
C ALA A 63 6.85 1.94 -20.38
N LEU A 64 6.13 2.91 -19.79
CA LEU A 64 5.89 4.22 -20.38
C LEU A 64 7.12 5.13 -20.36
N LEU A 65 8.00 5.01 -19.37
CA LEU A 65 9.27 5.75 -19.31
C LEU A 65 10.12 5.58 -20.58
N ARG A 66 10.08 4.38 -21.19
CA ARG A 66 10.81 4.06 -22.43
C ARG A 66 10.34 4.86 -23.64
N LEU A 67 9.17 5.47 -23.56
CA LEU A 67 8.58 6.29 -24.62
C LEU A 67 8.99 7.76 -24.51
N VAL A 68 9.72 8.16 -23.46
CA VAL A 68 10.21 9.53 -23.28
C VAL A 68 11.35 9.79 -24.29
N PRO A 69 11.20 10.76 -25.21
CA PRO A 69 12.12 10.91 -26.35
C PRO A 69 13.42 11.65 -26.01
N SER A 70 13.56 12.23 -24.82
CA SER A 70 14.76 12.93 -24.36
C SER A 70 15.46 12.13 -23.28
N GLN A 71 16.74 11.80 -23.48
CA GLN A 71 17.53 11.05 -22.49
C GLN A 71 17.66 11.79 -21.16
N ALA A 72 17.79 13.12 -21.19
CA ALA A 72 17.85 13.93 -19.97
C ALA A 72 16.51 13.93 -19.22
N ALA A 73 15.39 13.97 -19.95
CA ALA A 73 14.06 13.86 -19.37
C ALA A 73 13.80 12.45 -18.82
N ALA A 74 14.20 11.41 -19.56
CA ALA A 74 14.11 10.02 -19.11
C ALA A 74 14.93 9.79 -17.85
N SER A 75 16.13 10.37 -17.75
CA SER A 75 16.95 10.31 -16.53
C SER A 75 16.27 11.02 -15.35
N ALA A 76 15.74 12.22 -15.55
CA ALA A 76 15.08 12.98 -14.48
C ALA A 76 13.81 12.28 -13.97
N VAL A 77 13.00 11.73 -14.88
CA VAL A 77 11.82 10.93 -14.49
C VAL A 77 12.24 9.62 -13.84
N GLY A 78 13.32 8.98 -14.31
CA GLY A 78 13.91 7.80 -13.67
C GLY A 78 14.36 8.06 -12.23
N ASP A 79 14.93 9.22 -11.93
CA ASP A 79 15.27 9.63 -10.55
C ASP A 79 14.02 9.77 -9.68
N VAL A 80 12.98 10.44 -10.18
CA VAL A 80 11.70 10.59 -9.46
C VAL A 80 11.00 9.24 -9.24
N MET A 81 11.09 8.32 -10.21
CA MET A 81 10.57 6.96 -10.08
C MET A 81 11.33 6.17 -9.01
N ARG A 82 12.65 6.23 -8.97
CA ARG A 82 13.45 5.57 -7.91
C ARG A 82 13.09 6.09 -6.52
N ASP A 83 12.90 7.40 -6.38
CA ASP A 83 12.43 8.00 -5.12
C ASP A 83 11.01 7.55 -4.76
N PHE A 84 10.15 7.32 -5.75
CA PHE A 84 8.82 6.78 -5.52
C PHE A 84 8.85 5.30 -5.12
N GLU A 85 9.63 4.48 -5.81
CA GLU A 85 9.85 3.07 -5.45
C GLU A 85 10.32 2.92 -4.01
N ARG A 86 11.31 3.73 -3.60
CA ARG A 86 11.76 3.75 -2.21
C ARG A 86 10.62 4.07 -1.23
N ARG A 87 9.80 5.07 -1.55
CA ARG A 87 8.63 5.42 -0.74
C ARG A 87 7.54 4.36 -0.76
N VAL A 88 7.38 3.61 -1.86
CA VAL A 88 6.50 2.44 -1.93
C VAL A 88 7.00 1.38 -0.96
N VAL A 89 8.29 1.02 -1.01
CA VAL A 89 8.90 0.06 -0.09
C VAL A 89 8.70 0.49 1.37
N ASP A 90 9.08 1.72 1.73
CA ASP A 90 8.92 2.25 3.09
C ASP A 90 7.44 2.25 3.55
N SER A 91 6.53 2.57 2.63
CA SER A 91 5.10 2.61 2.92
C SER A 91 4.53 1.21 3.11
N VAL A 92 4.95 0.25 2.30
CA VAL A 92 4.52 -1.14 2.36
C VAL A 92 5.06 -1.80 3.63
N GLU A 93 6.34 -1.64 3.97
CA GLU A 93 6.89 -2.12 5.26
C GLU A 93 6.14 -1.52 6.46
N ALA A 94 5.80 -0.23 6.37
CA ALA A 94 5.03 0.41 7.43
C ALA A 94 3.60 -0.13 7.50
N VAL A 95 2.95 -0.42 6.37
CA VAL A 95 1.63 -1.07 6.33
C VAL A 95 1.70 -2.48 6.89
N ASP A 96 2.78 -3.22 6.64
CA ASP A 96 2.97 -4.58 7.15
C ASP A 96 3.06 -4.58 8.69
N ARG A 97 3.91 -3.72 9.27
CA ARG A 97 3.98 -3.52 10.73
C ARG A 97 2.65 -3.09 11.35
N LEU A 98 1.85 -2.30 10.62
CA LEU A 98 0.52 -1.88 11.06
C LEU A 98 -0.50 -3.02 10.94
N ALA A 99 -0.35 -3.89 9.93
CA ALA A 99 -1.17 -5.08 9.76
C ALA A 99 -0.90 -6.10 10.88
N GLU A 100 0.36 -6.35 11.24
CA GLU A 100 0.74 -7.17 12.40
C GLU A 100 0.12 -6.64 13.70
N GLN A 101 0.19 -5.32 13.90
CA GLN A 101 -0.47 -4.68 15.04
C GLN A 101 -1.99 -4.88 15.02
N LEU A 102 -2.64 -4.73 13.85
CA LEU A 102 -4.07 -5.01 13.72
C LEU A 102 -4.40 -6.46 14.08
N VAL A 103 -3.61 -7.43 13.60
CA VAL A 103 -3.81 -8.85 13.90
C VAL A 103 -3.75 -9.11 15.40
N SER A 104 -2.71 -8.60 16.08
CA SER A 104 -2.60 -8.70 17.54
C SER A 104 -3.80 -8.08 18.25
N ARG A 105 -4.25 -6.91 17.81
CA ARG A 105 -5.38 -6.21 18.41
C ARG A 105 -6.70 -6.95 18.20
N TYR A 106 -6.91 -7.57 17.03
CA TYR A 106 -8.08 -8.42 16.80
C TYR A 106 -8.09 -9.64 17.71
N ALA A 107 -6.93 -10.28 17.92
CA ALA A 107 -6.81 -11.40 18.85
C ALA A 107 -7.14 -10.97 20.30
N ASP A 108 -6.60 -9.84 20.74
CA ASP A 108 -6.89 -9.27 22.06
C ASP A 108 -8.39 -8.95 22.22
N ASP A 109 -9.04 -8.38 21.19
CA ASP A 109 -10.46 -8.04 21.24
C ASP A 109 -11.35 -9.27 21.43
N GLU A 110 -10.99 -10.36 20.77
CA GLU A 110 -11.73 -11.63 20.84
C GLU A 110 -11.57 -12.32 22.19
N GLU A 111 -10.35 -12.35 22.75
CA GLU A 111 -10.12 -12.89 24.10
C GLU A 111 -10.90 -12.08 25.15
N LEU A 112 -10.90 -10.75 25.02
CA LEU A 112 -11.65 -9.86 25.89
C LEU A 112 -13.17 -10.04 25.74
N GLU A 113 -13.66 -10.28 24.52
CA GLU A 113 -15.07 -10.59 24.25
C GLU A 113 -15.49 -11.89 24.92
N GLN A 114 -14.75 -12.97 24.67
CA GLN A 114 -15.04 -14.28 25.24
C GLN A 114 -15.05 -14.22 26.77
N SER A 115 -14.00 -13.64 27.37
CA SER A 115 -13.89 -13.48 28.82
C SER A 115 -15.04 -12.66 29.40
N SER A 116 -15.41 -11.55 28.73
CA SER A 116 -16.52 -10.71 29.17
C SER A 116 -17.86 -11.46 29.14
N GLN A 117 -18.14 -12.20 28.06
CA GLN A 117 -19.35 -13.02 27.93
C GLN A 117 -19.41 -14.14 28.98
N GLU A 118 -18.27 -14.78 29.28
CA GLU A 118 -18.18 -15.79 30.34
C GLU A 118 -18.48 -15.20 31.72
N TYR A 119 -17.88 -14.05 32.06
CA TYR A 119 -18.15 -13.37 33.33
C TYR A 119 -19.60 -12.94 33.46
N LEU A 120 -20.21 -12.42 32.39
CA LEU A 120 -21.63 -12.06 32.38
C LEU A 120 -22.51 -13.28 32.64
N LYS A 121 -22.27 -14.39 31.94
CA LYS A 121 -23.02 -15.64 32.10
C LYS A 121 -22.89 -16.22 33.52
N GLN A 122 -21.68 -16.20 34.09
CA GLN A 122 -21.44 -16.64 35.47
C GLN A 122 -22.13 -15.70 36.48
N ALA A 123 -22.05 -14.39 36.26
CA ALA A 123 -22.69 -13.38 37.11
C ALA A 123 -24.22 -13.54 37.13
N GLU A 124 -24.83 -13.77 35.96
CA GLU A 124 -26.27 -14.03 35.82
C GLU A 124 -26.70 -15.32 36.51
N THR A 125 -25.88 -16.37 36.44
CA THR A 125 -26.16 -17.64 37.11
C THR A 125 -26.12 -17.48 38.63
N LEU A 126 -25.13 -16.75 39.15
CA LEU A 126 -24.97 -16.49 40.58
C LEU A 126 -26.00 -15.50 41.13
N SER A 127 -26.41 -14.49 40.36
CA SER A 127 -27.39 -13.49 40.79
C SER A 127 -28.79 -14.07 40.96
N ARG A 128 -29.10 -15.17 40.28
CA ARG A 128 -30.34 -15.95 40.47
C ARG A 128 -30.34 -16.79 41.76
N GLY A 129 -29.18 -17.01 42.39
CA GLY A 129 -29.05 -17.78 43.64
C GLY A 129 -29.18 -16.92 44.90
N PHE A 130 -29.80 -17.48 45.95
CA PHE A 130 -30.15 -16.78 47.21
C PHE A 130 -28.97 -16.14 47.97
N PHE A 131 -27.72 -16.59 47.73
CA PHE A 131 -26.49 -16.11 48.40
C PHE A 131 -25.44 -15.50 47.46
N GLY A 132 -25.77 -15.28 46.18
CA GLY A 132 -24.77 -14.96 45.14
C GLY A 132 -24.42 -13.48 44.94
N ARG A 133 -25.11 -12.54 45.58
CA ARG A 133 -25.05 -11.10 45.24
C ARG A 133 -23.65 -10.47 45.24
N ILE A 134 -22.80 -10.79 46.21
CA ILE A 134 -21.44 -10.22 46.30
C ILE A 134 -20.54 -10.81 45.18
N LYS A 135 -20.66 -12.11 44.91
CA LYS A 135 -19.89 -12.80 43.87
C LYS A 135 -20.34 -12.40 42.45
N SER A 136 -21.64 -12.19 42.23
CA SER A 136 -22.14 -11.68 40.95
C SER A 136 -21.70 -10.24 40.70
N ALA A 137 -21.67 -9.39 41.74
CA ALA A 137 -21.18 -8.02 41.61
C ALA A 137 -19.70 -7.95 41.21
N SER A 138 -18.85 -8.82 41.77
CA SER A 138 -17.44 -8.91 41.35
C SER A 138 -17.28 -9.34 39.89
N LEU A 139 -18.12 -10.25 39.41
CA LEU A 139 -18.08 -10.72 38.02
C LEU A 139 -18.59 -9.67 37.03
N TYR A 140 -19.66 -8.94 37.37
CA TYR A 140 -20.09 -7.78 36.57
C TYR A 140 -19.02 -6.69 36.49
N ARG A 141 -18.27 -6.47 37.58
CA ARG A 141 -17.13 -5.54 37.58
C ARG A 141 -16.04 -5.98 36.62
N LEU A 142 -15.66 -7.27 36.65
CA LEU A 142 -14.67 -7.83 35.72
C LEU A 142 -15.14 -7.76 34.26
N ALA A 143 -16.40 -8.09 33.98
CA ALA A 143 -16.98 -7.93 32.64
C ALA A 143 -16.92 -6.46 32.16
N GLY A 144 -17.20 -5.51 33.06
CA GLY A 144 -17.07 -4.07 32.80
C GLY A 144 -15.64 -3.63 32.50
N GLU A 145 -14.66 -4.14 33.25
CA GLU A 145 -13.23 -3.89 33.00
C GLU A 145 -12.80 -4.42 31.63
N HIS A 146 -13.27 -5.62 31.24
CA HIS A 146 -13.01 -6.17 29.90
C HIS A 146 -13.69 -5.36 28.80
N ALA A 147 -14.93 -4.91 29.00
CA ALA A 147 -15.63 -4.05 28.04
C ALA A 147 -14.92 -2.70 27.82
N MET A 148 -14.39 -2.09 28.89
CA MET A 148 -13.57 -0.87 28.78
C MET A 148 -12.28 -1.13 27.98
N ARG A 149 -11.61 -2.26 28.22
CA ARG A 149 -10.42 -2.66 27.45
C ARG A 149 -10.75 -2.88 25.97
N ARG A 150 -11.86 -3.55 25.65
CA ARG A 150 -12.33 -3.69 24.26
C ARG A 150 -12.55 -2.34 23.59
N SER A 151 -13.21 -1.40 24.27
CA SER A 151 -13.45 -0.07 23.71
C SER A 151 -12.15 0.66 23.38
N ALA A 152 -11.15 0.59 24.25
CA ALA A 152 -9.82 1.16 23.99
C ALA A 152 -9.11 0.45 22.82
N ASN A 153 -9.24 -0.88 22.76
CA ASN A 153 -8.66 -1.70 21.71
C ASN A 153 -9.25 -1.39 20.32
N LEU A 154 -10.58 -1.29 20.23
CA LEU A 154 -11.30 -0.90 19.02
C LEU A 154 -10.92 0.50 18.54
N ALA A 155 -10.75 1.45 19.45
CA ALA A 155 -10.30 2.80 19.11
C ALA A 155 -8.90 2.79 18.47
N GLU A 156 -7.99 1.97 19.02
CA GLU A 156 -6.64 1.81 18.46
C GLU A 156 -6.67 1.13 17.09
N MET A 157 -7.54 0.13 16.89
CA MET A 157 -7.72 -0.52 15.59
C MET A 157 -8.23 0.45 14.51
N ILE A 158 -9.17 1.33 14.86
CA ILE A 158 -9.65 2.40 13.97
C ILE A 158 -8.51 3.36 13.62
N ARG A 159 -7.69 3.74 14.61
CA ARG A 159 -6.52 4.61 14.39
C ARG A 159 -5.53 3.96 13.43
N ILE A 160 -5.19 2.70 13.63
CA ILE A 160 -4.25 1.97 12.76
C ILE A 160 -4.80 1.90 11.32
N ARG A 161 -6.08 1.57 11.14
CA ARG A 161 -6.74 1.58 9.82
C ARG A 161 -6.64 2.93 9.13
N SER A 162 -6.90 4.02 9.85
CA SER A 162 -6.77 5.38 9.31
C SER A 162 -5.35 5.68 8.83
N VAL A 163 -4.31 5.18 9.51
CA VAL A 163 -2.91 5.34 9.08
C VAL A 163 -2.64 4.54 7.80
N ILE A 164 -3.15 3.32 7.69
CA ILE A 164 -3.03 2.49 6.48
C ILE A 164 -3.71 3.20 5.29
N ASP A 165 -4.93 3.69 5.48
CA ASP A 165 -5.67 4.42 4.44
C ASP A 165 -4.94 5.70 4.01
N GLY A 166 -4.35 6.43 4.95
CA GLY A 166 -3.54 7.61 4.65
C GLY A 166 -2.30 7.27 3.81
N LYS A 167 -1.62 6.17 4.11
CA LYS A 167 -0.48 5.68 3.31
C LYS A 167 -0.92 5.28 1.91
N ARG A 168 -2.04 4.57 1.78
CA ARG A 168 -2.63 4.19 0.49
C ARG A 168 -2.94 5.43 -0.37
N ALA A 169 -3.57 6.44 0.22
CA ALA A 169 -3.89 7.68 -0.49
C ALA A 169 -2.62 8.39 -0.97
N ALA A 170 -1.56 8.43 -0.14
CA ALA A 170 -0.29 9.04 -0.49
C ALA A 170 0.42 8.32 -1.66
N LEU A 171 0.36 6.97 -1.70
CA LEU A 171 0.92 6.19 -2.80
C LEU A 171 0.16 6.44 -4.10
N ILE A 172 -1.17 6.44 -4.07
CA ILE A 172 -2.01 6.73 -5.25
C ILE A 172 -1.73 8.15 -5.79
N ASP A 173 -1.63 9.14 -4.90
CA ASP A 173 -1.34 10.52 -5.28
C ASP A 173 0.08 10.66 -5.86
N GLY A 174 1.09 10.07 -5.21
CA GLY A 174 2.46 10.06 -5.71
C GLY A 174 2.57 9.44 -7.10
N GLN A 175 1.86 8.34 -7.32
CA GLN A 175 1.85 7.66 -8.60
C GLN A 175 1.17 8.49 -9.70
N ARG A 176 0.01 9.12 -9.42
CA ARG A 176 -0.65 10.02 -10.37
C ARG A 176 0.26 11.18 -10.80
N LYS A 177 1.07 11.71 -9.89
CA LYS A 177 2.04 12.76 -10.19
C LYS A 177 3.13 12.28 -11.14
N ILE A 178 3.65 11.07 -10.96
CA ILE A 178 4.66 10.48 -11.85
C ILE A 178 4.10 10.27 -13.24
N MET A 179 2.90 9.68 -13.33
CA MET A 179 2.22 9.50 -14.61
C MET A 179 1.99 10.83 -15.33
N GLY A 180 1.55 11.86 -14.62
CA GLY A 180 1.41 13.21 -15.20
C GLY A 180 2.73 13.77 -15.73
N LEU A 181 3.85 13.53 -15.04
CA LEU A 181 5.18 13.92 -15.52
C LEU A 181 5.59 13.14 -16.78
N ILE A 182 5.39 11.83 -16.80
CA ILE A 182 5.68 10.97 -17.97
C ILE A 182 4.88 11.46 -19.18
N GLU A 183 3.57 11.66 -19.01
CA GLU A 183 2.66 12.13 -20.07
C GLU A 183 3.08 13.52 -20.59
N GLU A 184 3.43 14.46 -19.71
CA GLU A 184 3.89 15.79 -20.09
C GLU A 184 5.18 15.74 -20.92
N PHE A 185 6.13 14.90 -20.53
CA PHE A 185 7.39 14.75 -21.26
C PHE A 185 7.21 14.06 -22.62
N ILE A 186 6.35 13.04 -22.70
CA ILE A 186 5.98 12.40 -23.97
C ILE A 186 5.30 13.43 -24.88
N GLU A 187 4.30 14.17 -24.38
CA GLU A 187 3.54 15.12 -25.18
C GLU A 187 4.43 16.28 -25.69
N LYS A 188 5.27 16.86 -24.83
CA LYS A 188 6.24 17.90 -25.23
C LYS A 188 7.23 17.37 -26.25
N GLY A 189 7.72 16.15 -26.06
CA GLY A 189 8.62 15.49 -27.00
C GLY A 189 7.99 15.24 -28.37
N LEU A 190 6.74 14.76 -28.41
CA LEU A 190 5.98 14.58 -29.64
C LEU A 190 5.63 15.90 -30.33
N LYS A 191 5.36 16.97 -29.56
CA LYS A 191 5.13 18.32 -30.10
C LYS A 191 6.40 18.91 -30.74
N LEU A 192 7.57 18.66 -30.14
CA LEU A 192 8.88 19.05 -30.68
C LEU A 192 9.31 18.22 -31.89
N ALA A 193 8.86 16.96 -31.98
CA ALA A 193 9.14 16.06 -33.09
C ALA A 193 8.21 16.23 -34.31
N LYS A 194 7.25 17.18 -34.28
CA LYS A 194 6.47 17.51 -35.48
C LYS A 194 7.43 18.04 -36.57
N PRO A 195 7.28 17.58 -37.82
CA PRO A 195 8.35 17.66 -38.79
C PRO A 195 8.72 19.11 -39.13
N VAL A 196 10.02 19.37 -39.13
CA VAL A 196 10.68 20.58 -39.67
C VAL A 196 10.49 20.69 -41.21
N GLU A 197 9.63 19.88 -41.83
CA GLU A 197 9.32 19.92 -43.26
C GLU A 197 8.51 21.15 -43.68
N ALA A 198 7.99 21.95 -42.74
CA ALA A 198 7.31 23.20 -43.06
C ALA A 198 8.25 24.39 -43.35
N ILE A 199 9.57 24.27 -43.10
CA ILE A 199 10.51 25.39 -43.28
C ILE A 199 11.28 25.30 -44.61
N ALA A 200 11.35 24.12 -45.24
CA ALA A 200 12.04 23.94 -46.52
C ALA A 200 11.16 24.20 -47.76
N ALA A 201 9.86 24.47 -47.60
CA ALA A 201 8.94 24.68 -48.71
C ALA A 201 8.62 26.16 -49.01
N GLN A 202 9.29 27.12 -48.36
CA GLN A 202 9.05 28.55 -48.56
C GLN A 202 10.21 29.35 -49.17
N ASP A 203 11.36 28.73 -49.47
CA ASP A 203 12.53 29.46 -50.00
C ASP A 203 12.87 29.17 -51.48
N ASP A 204 12.14 28.26 -52.14
CA ASP A 204 12.40 27.90 -53.55
C ASP A 204 11.38 28.51 -54.53
N GLY A 205 11.05 29.79 -54.38
CA GLY A 205 10.13 30.40 -55.33
C GLY A 205 9.91 31.88 -55.19
N HIS A 206 10.95 32.71 -55.31
CA HIS A 206 10.90 34.00 -56.01
C HIS A 206 12.31 34.62 -56.12
N GLY A 207 12.86 34.66 -57.34
CA GLY A 207 14.12 35.35 -57.61
C GLY A 207 14.52 35.19 -59.08
N LEU A 208 13.98 36.11 -59.89
CA LEU A 208 14.13 36.32 -61.33
C LEU A 208 15.53 36.03 -61.93
#